data_AF-A0A172WZL8-F1
#
_entry.id   AF-A0A172WZL8-F1
#
_cell.length_a   1.000
_cell.length_b   1.000
_cell.length_c   1.000
_cell.angle_alpha   90.00
_cell.angle_beta   90.00
_cell.angle_gamma   90.00
#
_symmetry.space_group_name_H-M   'P 1'
#
loop_
_entity.id
_entity.type
_entity.pdbx_description
1 polymer ?
#
loop_
_entity_poly.entity_id
_entity_poly.type
_entity_poly.pdbx_seq_one_letter_code
_entity_poly.pdbx_strand_id
1 'polypeptide(L)'
;TDLYAIDVAINFDATADLNLGLHGQFAGSSIDSDFKKGTNNLADDATFWAIEAMAKAYGVDFRAGYVDLSADDKKVSVVSFEDQGSFIEAGEDLFDTYSFFYGDNHYWFGALGYTFDKFRVGIDYVNGKITKATSNGKVNAYEVVPRVSYAYSKKLKFQAFWSHYQIDEIDGKN
;
A
#
# COMPACT_ATOMS: atom_id res chain seq x y z
N THR A 1 -19.42 6.81 -12.64
CA THR A 1 -18.23 6.04 -12.26
C THR A 1 -18.45 5.73 -10.83
N ASP A 2 -18.52 4.44 -10.50
CA ASP A 2 -18.92 3.97 -9.19
C ASP A 2 -17.73 3.32 -8.47
N LEU A 3 -17.64 3.51 -7.15
CA LEU A 3 -16.67 2.85 -6.28
C LEU A 3 -17.38 1.96 -5.26
N TYR A 4 -16.80 0.80 -4.97
CA TYR A 4 -17.23 -0.07 -3.90
C TYR A 4 -16.03 -0.56 -3.09
N ALA A 5 -16.23 -0.77 -1.79
CA ALA A 5 -15.20 -1.28 -0.89
C ALA A 5 -15.80 -2.14 0.23
N ILE A 6 -15.04 -3.14 0.64
CA ILE A 6 -15.27 -3.99 1.81
C ILE A 6 -13.99 -3.96 2.64
N ASP A 7 -14.14 -3.69 3.92
CA ASP A 7 -13.05 -3.62 4.88
C ASP A 7 -13.38 -4.50 6.09
N VAL A 8 -12.48 -5.42 6.44
CA VAL A 8 -12.66 -6.36 7.55
C VAL A 8 -11.37 -6.44 8.36
N ALA A 9 -11.45 -6.03 9.62
CA ALA A 9 -10.36 -6.16 10.58
C ALA A 9 -10.80 -6.96 11.82
N ILE A 10 -9.96 -7.90 12.23
CA ILE A 10 -10.13 -8.69 13.45
C ILE A 10 -8.87 -8.51 14.29
N ASN A 11 -9.05 -8.06 15.54
CA ASN A 11 -7.96 -7.92 16.50
C ASN A 11 -8.29 -8.73 17.76
N PHE A 12 -7.31 -9.44 18.29
CA PHE A 12 -7.46 -10.19 19.54
C PHE A 12 -6.24 -10.04 20.43
N ASP A 13 -6.51 -9.81 21.71
CA ASP A 13 -5.51 -9.83 22.77
C ASP A 13 -5.29 -11.28 23.18
N ALA A 14 -4.25 -11.91 22.63
CA ALA A 14 -3.89 -13.29 22.94
C ALA A 14 -3.42 -13.43 24.39
N THR A 15 -2.70 -12.42 24.90
CA THR A 15 -2.34 -12.25 26.32
C THR A 15 -2.39 -10.76 26.70
N ALA A 16 -2.13 -10.43 27.96
CA ALA A 16 -2.07 -9.03 28.43
C ALA A 16 -1.02 -8.19 27.68
N ASP A 17 0.02 -8.85 27.14
CA ASP A 17 1.14 -8.19 26.47
C ASP A 17 1.26 -8.55 24.98
N LEU A 18 0.41 -9.44 24.45
CA LEU A 18 0.43 -9.88 23.05
C LEU A 18 -0.92 -9.61 22.39
N ASN A 19 -0.91 -8.66 21.46
CA ASN A 19 -2.02 -8.37 20.56
C ASN A 19 -1.70 -8.89 19.16
N LEU A 20 -2.68 -9.54 18.54
CA LEU A 20 -2.59 -10.05 17.18
C LEU A 20 -3.76 -9.50 16.36
N GLY A 21 -3.52 -9.23 15.08
CA GLY A 21 -4.51 -8.68 14.19
C GLY A 21 -4.42 -9.26 12.78
N LEU A 22 -5.56 -9.34 12.12
CA LEU A 22 -5.70 -9.62 10.70
C LEU A 22 -6.62 -8.58 10.09
N HIS A 23 -6.22 -8.00 8.97
CA HIS A 23 -6.97 -6.96 8.29
C HIS A 23 -6.95 -7.25 6.79
N GLY A 24 -8.12 -7.24 6.17
CA GLY A 24 -8.32 -7.55 4.77
C GLY A 24 -9.26 -6.54 4.14
N GLN A 25 -8.89 -6.11 2.93
CA GLN A 25 -9.62 -5.10 2.19
C GLN A 25 -9.85 -5.57 0.76
N PHE A 26 -11.00 -5.20 0.21
CA PHE A 26 -11.34 -5.40 -1.19
C PHE A 26 -12.04 -4.16 -1.71
N ALA A 27 -11.65 -3.64 -2.85
CA ALA A 27 -12.30 -2.50 -3.47
C ALA A 27 -12.27 -2.61 -4.99
N GLY A 28 -13.08 -1.81 -5.65
CA GLY A 28 -13.04 -1.69 -7.10
C GLY A 28 -13.78 -0.48 -7.61
N SER A 29 -13.54 -0.20 -8.89
CA SER A 29 -14.17 0.89 -9.60
C SER A 29 -14.83 0.39 -10.88
N SER A 30 -16.00 0.93 -11.19
CA SER A 30 -16.61 0.78 -12.50
C SER A 30 -16.60 2.12 -13.22
N ILE A 31 -15.79 2.23 -14.26
CA ILE A 31 -15.58 3.46 -15.01
C ILE A 31 -16.70 3.62 -16.05
N ASP A 32 -17.37 4.77 -16.06
CA ASP A 32 -18.47 4.99 -16.99
C ASP A 32 -18.01 5.02 -18.45
N SER A 33 -18.89 4.56 -19.34
CA SER A 33 -18.62 4.53 -20.79
C SER A 33 -18.29 5.90 -21.40
N ASP A 34 -18.83 6.99 -20.84
CA ASP A 34 -18.53 8.34 -21.32
C ASP A 34 -17.13 8.80 -20.90
N PHE A 35 -16.65 8.36 -19.73
CA PHE A 35 -15.27 8.59 -19.29
C PHE A 35 -14.29 7.74 -20.12
N LYS A 36 -14.63 6.48 -20.42
CA LYS A 36 -13.86 5.63 -21.33
C LYS A 36 -13.74 6.28 -22.71
N LYS A 37 -14.83 6.79 -23.28
CA LYS A 37 -14.80 7.53 -24.56
C LYS A 37 -13.99 8.81 -24.47
N GLY A 38 -14.16 9.60 -23.42
CA GLY A 38 -13.43 10.86 -23.21
C GLY A 38 -11.92 10.66 -23.06
N THR A 39 -11.48 9.49 -22.62
CA THR A 39 -10.07 9.10 -22.52
C THR A 39 -9.56 8.29 -23.73
N ASN A 40 -10.30 8.23 -24.84
CA ASN A 40 -9.97 7.38 -26.01
C ASN A 40 -9.77 5.89 -25.65
N ASN A 41 -10.55 5.37 -24.68
CA ASN A 41 -10.48 4.02 -24.12
C ASN A 41 -9.14 3.69 -23.44
N LEU A 42 -8.46 4.71 -22.90
CA LEU A 42 -7.23 4.54 -22.11
C LEU A 42 -7.50 4.23 -20.63
N ALA A 43 -8.73 4.41 -20.15
CA ALA A 43 -9.15 4.10 -18.79
C ALA A 43 -10.10 2.89 -18.73
N ASP A 44 -9.99 2.08 -17.67
CA ASP A 44 -10.89 0.95 -17.44
C ASP A 44 -11.16 0.71 -15.96
N ASP A 45 -12.04 -0.25 -15.69
CA ASP A 45 -12.42 -0.69 -14.35
C ASP A 45 -11.19 -1.21 -13.57
N ALA A 46 -11.26 -1.15 -12.24
CA ALA A 46 -10.18 -1.63 -11.38
C ALA A 46 -10.66 -2.56 -10.28
N THR A 47 -9.75 -3.43 -9.87
CA THR A 47 -9.88 -4.26 -8.68
C THR A 47 -8.67 -4.07 -7.77
N PHE A 48 -8.94 -3.92 -6.48
CA PHE A 48 -7.97 -3.85 -5.40
C PHE A 48 -8.28 -4.91 -4.37
N TRP A 49 -7.25 -5.59 -3.86
CA TRP A 49 -7.36 -6.34 -2.63
C TRP A 49 -6.06 -6.34 -1.84
N ALA A 50 -6.18 -6.37 -0.52
CA ALA A 50 -5.05 -6.38 0.38
C ALA A 50 -5.33 -7.25 1.59
N ILE A 51 -4.27 -7.82 2.15
CA ILE A 51 -4.30 -8.54 3.42
C ILE A 51 -3.04 -8.23 4.22
N GLU A 52 -3.20 -8.00 5.51
CA GLU A 52 -2.09 -7.85 6.44
C GLU A 52 -2.33 -8.59 7.75
N ALA A 53 -1.23 -9.05 8.33
CA ALA A 53 -1.14 -9.57 9.67
C ALA A 53 -0.36 -8.61 10.55
N MET A 54 -0.84 -8.40 11.77
CA MET A 54 -0.28 -7.49 12.75
C MET A 54 0.03 -8.24 14.04
N ALA A 55 1.14 -7.91 14.67
CA ALA A 55 1.50 -8.40 15.99
C ALA A 55 2.12 -7.27 16.80
N LYS A 56 1.74 -7.17 18.07
CA LYS A 56 2.32 -6.20 18.99
C LYS A 56 2.59 -6.86 20.33
N ALA A 57 3.84 -6.79 20.78
CA ALA A 57 4.22 -7.29 22.09
C ALA A 57 5.42 -6.56 22.68
N TYR A 58 5.38 -6.28 23.98
CA TYR A 58 6.51 -5.74 24.75
C TYR A 58 7.17 -4.50 24.10
N GLY A 59 6.37 -3.60 23.53
CA GLY A 59 6.85 -2.39 22.84
C GLY A 59 7.29 -2.63 21.38
N VAL A 60 7.43 -3.88 20.94
CA VAL A 60 7.62 -4.25 19.54
C VAL A 60 6.26 -4.23 18.84
N ASP A 61 6.22 -3.67 17.63
CA ASP A 61 5.10 -3.77 16.73
C ASP A 61 5.59 -4.28 15.36
N PHE A 62 4.83 -5.18 14.75
CA PHE A 62 5.13 -5.80 13.48
C PHE A 62 3.87 -5.84 12.63
N ARG A 63 4.03 -5.57 11.34
CA ARG A 63 3.00 -5.81 10.32
C ARG A 63 3.65 -6.38 9.07
N ALA A 64 2.97 -7.30 8.41
CA ALA A 64 3.36 -7.77 7.09
C ALA A 64 2.13 -8.11 6.27
N GLY A 65 2.20 -7.89 4.98
CA GLY A 65 1.04 -8.05 4.12
C GLY A 65 1.38 -8.10 2.65
N TYR A 66 0.31 -8.17 1.88
CA TYR A 66 0.32 -8.17 0.43
C TYR A 66 -0.79 -7.27 -0.08
N VAL A 67 -0.51 -6.58 -1.17
CA VAL A 67 -1.45 -5.71 -1.86
C VAL A 67 -1.39 -6.03 -3.35
N ASP A 68 -2.56 -6.07 -3.96
CA ASP A 68 -2.76 -6.26 -5.40
C ASP A 68 -3.73 -5.19 -5.92
N LEU A 69 -3.37 -4.62 -7.05
CA LEU A 69 -4.09 -3.55 -7.71
C LEU A 69 -4.02 -3.79 -9.21
N SER A 70 -5.16 -4.00 -9.85
CA SER A 70 -5.25 -4.32 -11.27
C SER A 70 -6.27 -3.44 -11.99
N ALA A 71 -5.91 -3.03 -13.20
CA ALA A 71 -6.77 -2.33 -14.13
C ALA A 71 -7.08 -3.26 -15.30
N ASP A 72 -8.35 -3.35 -15.67
CA ASP A 72 -8.79 -4.16 -16.79
C ASP A 72 -8.09 -3.74 -18.09
N ASP A 73 -7.82 -4.71 -18.97
CA ASP A 73 -7.07 -4.54 -20.22
C ASP A 73 -5.68 -3.88 -20.08
N LYS A 74 -5.10 -3.87 -18.87
CA LYS A 74 -3.82 -3.21 -18.55
C LYS A 74 -3.82 -1.70 -18.80
N LYS A 75 -5.00 -1.08 -18.71
CA LYS A 75 -5.22 0.35 -18.93
C LYS A 75 -4.91 1.17 -17.66
N VAL A 76 -5.23 2.46 -17.71
CA VAL A 76 -5.22 3.34 -16.54
C VAL A 76 -6.46 3.11 -15.69
N SER A 77 -6.32 3.13 -14.38
CA SER A 77 -7.49 3.13 -13.49
C SER A 77 -7.23 3.82 -12.15
N VAL A 78 -8.29 3.88 -11.33
CA VAL A 78 -8.35 4.49 -10.01
C VAL A 78 -9.18 3.61 -9.08
N VAL A 79 -8.81 3.50 -7.81
CA VAL A 79 -9.61 2.85 -6.75
C VAL A 79 -9.93 3.78 -5.57
N SER A 80 -9.34 4.99 -5.55
CA SER A 80 -9.71 6.08 -4.65
C SER A 80 -9.90 7.39 -5.44
N PHE A 81 -10.83 8.25 -5.00
CA PHE A 81 -11.00 9.60 -5.54
C PHE A 81 -10.06 10.63 -4.90
N GLU A 82 -9.64 10.40 -3.65
CA GLU A 82 -8.71 11.26 -2.92
C GLU A 82 -7.56 10.41 -2.37
N ASP A 83 -6.35 10.78 -2.78
CA ASP A 83 -5.10 10.18 -2.29
C ASP A 83 -5.13 8.64 -2.24
N GLN A 84 -4.48 8.02 -1.25
CA GLN A 84 -4.52 6.57 -1.00
C GLN A 84 -5.77 6.10 -0.25
N GLY A 85 -6.69 7.00 0.08
CA GLY A 85 -7.86 6.66 0.90
C GLY A 85 -7.45 6.10 2.27
N SER A 86 -8.14 5.05 2.74
CA SER A 86 -7.80 4.34 3.98
C SER A 86 -7.31 2.91 3.68
N PHE A 87 -6.69 2.71 2.52
CA PHE A 87 -6.24 1.39 2.08
C PHE A 87 -4.96 0.95 2.79
N ILE A 88 -4.74 -0.36 2.88
CA ILE A 88 -3.51 -0.94 3.41
C ILE A 88 -2.35 -0.56 2.49
N GLU A 89 -1.41 0.22 3.02
CA GLU A 89 -0.22 0.69 2.32
C GLU A 89 1.06 0.40 3.11
N ALA A 90 2.19 0.39 2.41
CA ALA A 90 3.50 0.33 3.03
C ALA A 90 4.53 1.03 2.14
N GLY A 91 5.55 1.62 2.75
CA GLY A 91 6.47 2.52 2.06
C GLY A 91 6.04 3.98 2.22
N GLU A 92 6.65 4.85 1.41
CA GLU A 92 6.29 6.28 1.30
C GLU A 92 6.30 6.76 -0.14
N ASP A 93 7.23 6.29 -0.97
CA ASP A 93 7.48 6.91 -2.28
C ASP A 93 7.21 5.95 -3.46
N LEU A 94 7.22 4.63 -3.27
CA LEU A 94 7.31 3.71 -4.40
C LEU A 94 5.96 3.33 -5.04
N PHE A 95 4.90 3.24 -4.26
CA PHE A 95 3.56 2.78 -4.72
C PHE A 95 2.46 3.84 -4.53
N ASP A 96 2.88 5.09 -4.31
CA ASP A 96 2.03 6.26 -4.09
C ASP A 96 1.24 6.63 -5.36
N THR A 97 0.14 5.91 -5.61
CA THR A 97 -1.13 6.45 -6.14
C THR A 97 -2.16 5.34 -6.44
N TYR A 98 -2.98 4.98 -5.44
CA TYR A 98 -4.26 4.29 -5.71
C TYR A 98 -5.28 5.16 -6.46
N SER A 99 -5.03 6.47 -6.48
CA SER A 99 -5.77 7.47 -7.25
C SER A 99 -5.40 7.51 -8.73
N PHE A 100 -4.31 6.84 -9.16
CA PHE A 100 -3.91 6.73 -10.56
C PHE A 100 -2.83 5.65 -10.75
N PHE A 101 -3.14 4.58 -11.47
CA PHE A 101 -2.17 3.51 -11.75
C PHE A 101 -2.38 2.88 -13.13
N TYR A 102 -1.35 2.19 -13.63
CA TYR A 102 -1.42 1.43 -14.87
C TYR A 102 -1.44 -0.05 -14.57
N GLY A 103 -2.23 -0.81 -15.34
CA GLY A 103 -2.21 -2.27 -15.36
C GLY A 103 -2.20 -2.94 -13.99
N ASP A 104 -1.44 -4.03 -13.87
CA ASP A 104 -1.39 -4.80 -12.62
C ASP A 104 -0.11 -4.50 -11.85
N ASN A 105 -0.31 -4.19 -10.58
CA ASN A 105 0.70 -3.85 -9.58
C ASN A 105 0.46 -4.75 -8.37
N HIS A 106 1.54 -5.23 -7.78
CA HIS A 106 1.45 -5.94 -6.51
C HIS A 106 2.72 -5.78 -5.72
N TYR A 107 2.60 -5.86 -4.40
CA TYR A 107 3.75 -5.85 -3.53
C TYR A 107 3.48 -6.58 -2.23
N TRP A 108 4.57 -7.08 -1.66
CA TRP A 108 4.65 -7.59 -0.31
C TRP A 108 5.33 -6.53 0.53
N PHE A 109 4.95 -6.45 1.80
CA PHE A 109 5.61 -5.55 2.72
C PHE A 109 5.80 -6.18 4.09
N GLY A 110 6.78 -5.65 4.81
CA GLY A 110 7.00 -5.91 6.21
C GLY A 110 7.45 -4.63 6.89
N ALA A 111 6.90 -4.34 8.07
CA ALA A 111 7.37 -3.26 8.92
C ALA A 111 7.55 -3.75 10.34
N LEU A 112 8.64 -3.29 10.96
CA LEU A 112 9.01 -3.62 12.32
C LEU A 112 9.32 -2.32 13.07
N GLY A 113 8.74 -2.18 14.24
CA GLY A 113 8.91 -1.04 15.13
C GLY A 113 9.22 -1.45 16.55
N TYR A 114 9.91 -0.57 17.27
CA TYR A 114 10.09 -0.68 18.71
C TYR A 114 9.84 0.68 19.36
N THR A 115 8.92 0.69 20.33
CA THR A 115 8.51 1.86 21.10
C THR A 115 9.09 1.77 22.51
N PHE A 116 9.80 2.82 22.92
CA PHE A 116 10.36 2.98 24.26
C PHE A 116 10.05 4.38 24.78
N ASP A 117 9.35 4.45 25.92
CA ASP A 117 8.83 5.70 26.47
C ASP A 117 8.03 6.51 25.41
N LYS A 118 8.55 7.67 24.99
CA LYS A 118 7.92 8.54 23.99
C LYS A 118 8.49 8.37 22.59
N PHE A 119 9.51 7.55 22.42
CA PHE A 119 10.22 7.37 21.15
C PHE A 119 9.80 6.06 20.50
N ARG A 120 9.70 6.05 19.18
CA ARG A 120 9.60 4.83 18.38
C ARG A 120 10.61 4.91 17.24
N VAL A 121 11.33 3.82 17.05
CA VAL A 121 12.15 3.57 15.85
C VAL A 121 11.50 2.44 15.07
N GLY A 122 11.63 2.46 13.75
CA GLY A 122 11.12 1.39 12.92
C GLY A 122 11.75 1.37 11.54
N ILE A 123 11.45 0.32 10.80
CA ILE A 123 11.85 0.14 9.42
C ILE A 123 10.70 -0.53 8.66
N ASP A 124 10.42 0.00 7.48
CA ASP A 124 9.49 -0.61 6.52
C ASP A 124 10.31 -1.13 5.33
N TYR A 125 9.91 -2.27 4.79
CA TYR A 125 10.42 -2.83 3.55
C TYR A 125 9.25 -3.21 2.67
N VAL A 126 9.33 -2.80 1.40
CA VAL A 126 8.33 -3.08 0.38
C VAL A 126 9.04 -3.67 -0.83
N ASN A 127 8.48 -4.72 -1.42
CA ASN A 127 9.01 -5.32 -2.65
C ASN A 127 7.87 -5.84 -3.51
N GLY A 128 7.90 -5.51 -4.79
CA GLY A 128 6.82 -5.86 -5.69
C GLY A 128 7.12 -5.62 -7.15
N LYS A 129 6.06 -5.69 -7.96
CA LYS A 129 6.08 -5.35 -9.36
C LYS A 129 5.12 -4.20 -9.62
N ILE A 130 5.60 -3.19 -10.34
CA ILE A 130 4.78 -2.07 -10.81
C ILE A 130 4.73 -2.05 -12.33
N THR A 131 3.63 -1.53 -12.88
CA THR A 131 3.49 -1.22 -14.29
C THR A 131 3.65 0.30 -14.46
N LYS A 132 4.77 0.74 -15.07
CA LYS A 132 5.06 2.17 -15.25
C LYS A 132 4.30 2.84 -16.41
N ALA A 133 3.91 2.03 -17.39
CA ALA A 133 3.13 2.46 -18.55
C ALA A 133 2.54 1.22 -19.22
N THR A 134 1.37 1.36 -19.86
CA THR A 134 0.69 0.29 -20.61
C THR A 134 1.60 -0.40 -21.65
N SER A 135 2.63 0.29 -22.15
CA SER A 135 3.59 -0.21 -23.15
C SER A 135 4.84 -0.92 -22.58
N ASN A 136 5.16 -0.75 -21.29
CA ASN A 136 6.50 -1.06 -20.76
C ASN A 136 6.58 -2.35 -19.93
N GLY A 137 5.46 -3.05 -19.74
CA GLY A 137 5.41 -4.26 -18.92
C GLY A 137 5.63 -3.98 -17.42
N LYS A 138 5.75 -5.06 -16.65
CA LYS A 138 5.97 -5.00 -15.20
C LYS A 138 7.47 -4.86 -14.91
N VAL A 139 7.82 -3.99 -13.97
CA VAL A 139 9.19 -3.79 -13.49
C VAL A 139 9.25 -4.14 -12.00
N ASN A 140 10.34 -4.77 -11.56
CA ASN A 140 10.53 -5.06 -10.15
C ASN A 140 10.91 -3.76 -9.43
N ALA A 141 10.40 -3.58 -8.23
CA ALA A 141 10.73 -2.42 -7.43
C ALA A 141 10.72 -2.75 -5.94
N TYR A 142 11.59 -2.08 -5.19
CA TYR A 142 11.63 -2.20 -3.74
C TYR A 142 11.87 -0.86 -3.08
N GLU A 143 11.44 -0.74 -1.83
CA GLU A 143 11.61 0.44 -0.99
C GLU A 143 12.00 0.02 0.43
N VAL A 144 12.92 0.77 1.04
CA VAL A 144 13.31 0.66 2.44
C VAL A 144 13.10 2.01 3.09
N VAL A 145 12.36 2.05 4.20
CA VAL A 145 12.05 3.28 4.92
C VAL A 145 12.38 3.14 6.42
N PRO A 146 13.57 3.57 6.88
CA PRO A 146 13.81 3.84 8.29
C PRO A 146 12.97 5.02 8.79
N ARG A 147 12.38 4.87 9.98
CA ARG A 147 11.46 5.84 10.58
C ARG A 147 11.78 6.06 12.05
N VAL A 148 11.60 7.31 12.49
CA VAL A 148 11.62 7.69 13.89
C VAL A 148 10.41 8.54 14.21
N SER A 149 9.85 8.37 15.41
CA SER A 149 8.79 9.24 15.90
C SER A 149 8.93 9.53 17.39
N TYR A 150 8.44 10.69 17.79
CA TYR A 150 8.51 11.19 19.15
C TYR A 150 7.17 11.81 19.58
N ALA A 151 6.53 11.19 20.57
CA ALA A 151 5.29 11.64 21.18
C ALA A 151 5.57 12.72 22.25
N TYR A 152 5.83 13.95 21.80
CA TYR A 152 6.11 15.08 22.70
C TYR A 152 4.99 15.33 23.71
N SER A 153 3.74 15.34 23.22
CA SER A 153 2.54 15.50 24.06
C SER A 153 1.35 14.69 23.51
N LYS A 154 0.23 14.68 24.26
CA LYS A 154 -1.03 14.06 23.79
C LYS A 154 -1.53 14.59 22.45
N LYS A 155 -1.16 15.83 22.08
CA LYS A 155 -1.64 16.53 20.87
C LYS A 155 -0.56 16.76 19.82
N LEU A 156 0.71 16.52 20.15
CA LEU A 156 1.83 16.83 19.27
C LEU A 156 2.78 15.64 19.19
N LYS A 157 2.94 15.14 17.96
CA LYS A 157 3.86 14.06 17.60
C LYS A 157 4.77 14.57 16.51
N PHE A 158 6.06 14.30 16.65
CA PHE A 158 7.04 14.53 15.59
C PHE A 158 7.35 13.19 14.93
N GLN A 159 7.48 13.20 13.61
CA GLN A 159 7.82 12.05 12.80
C GLN A 159 8.88 12.47 11.80
N ALA A 160 9.85 11.59 11.55
CA ALA A 160 10.81 11.74 10.48
C ALA A 160 11.07 10.37 9.87
N PHE A 161 11.28 10.36 8.57
CA PHE A 161 11.62 9.17 7.81
C PHE A 161 12.61 9.53 6.72
N TRP A 162 13.29 8.52 6.20
CA TRP A 162 14.06 8.61 4.98
C TRP A 162 13.66 7.42 4.11
N SER A 163 13.26 7.68 2.87
CA SER A 163 12.93 6.62 1.92
C SER A 163 14.07 6.41 0.93
N HIS A 164 14.33 5.14 0.64
CA HIS A 164 15.14 4.72 -0.49
C HIS A 164 14.39 3.68 -1.29
N TYR A 165 14.11 4.00 -2.55
CA TYR A 165 13.49 3.07 -3.48
C TYR A 165 14.38 2.83 -4.71
N GLN A 166 14.25 1.65 -5.27
CA GLN A 166 14.88 1.26 -6.52
C GLN A 166 13.87 0.55 -7.40
N ILE A 167 13.99 0.78 -8.70
CA ILE A 167 13.17 0.14 -9.71
C ILE A 167 14.11 -0.51 -10.70
N ASP A 168 14.16 -1.83 -10.67
CA ASP A 168 15.01 -2.64 -11.54
C ASP A 168 14.42 -2.67 -12.96
N GLU A 169 15.30 -2.77 -13.95
CA GLU A 169 14.91 -2.74 -15.36
C GLU A 169 13.98 -3.91 -15.74
N ILE A 170 13.21 -3.70 -16.81
CA ILE A 170 12.08 -4.52 -17.26
C ILE A 170 12.42 -6.02 -17.26
N ASP A 171 11.56 -6.80 -16.59
CA ASP A 171 11.57 -8.26 -16.61
C ASP A 171 11.37 -8.73 -18.07
N GLY A 172 12.47 -9.06 -18.77
CA GLY A 172 12.43 -9.60 -20.14
C GLY A 172 13.20 -8.89 -21.26
N LYS A 173 14.19 -8.03 -20.99
CA LYS A 173 15.16 -7.60 -22.02
C LYS A 173 16.61 -7.85 -21.60
N ASN A 174 17.14 -9.01 -21.99
CA ASN A 174 18.56 -9.27 -22.22
C ASN A 174 18.72 -9.72 -23.67
#